data_AF-A0A9E7PQ42-F1
#
_entry.id   AF-A0A9E7PQ42-F1
#
_cell.length_a   1.000
_cell.length_b   1.000
_cell.length_c   1.000
_cell.angle_alpha   90.00
_cell.angle_beta   90.00
_cell.angle_gamma   90.00
#
_symmetry.space_group_name_H-M   'P 1'
#
loop_
_entity.id
_entity.type
_entity.pdbx_description
1 polymer ?
#
loop_
_entity_poly.entity_id
_entity_poly.type
_entity_poly.pdbx_seq_one_letter_code
_entity_poly.pdbx_strand_id
1 'polypeptide(L)' 'MLLVQVKKYYESINCDEVLTERYDNLKISPVHIHKNKICHKEAILTLGDELVGYIRSRGMPAVEYLPGAGSEEVAVEH' A
#
# COMPACT_ATOMS: atom_id res chain seq x y z
N MET A 1 5.83 -3.76 6.67
CA MET A 1 4.56 -4.45 7.02
C MET A 1 3.40 -3.78 6.31
N LEU A 2 3.15 -2.49 6.55
CA LEU A 2 1.97 -1.75 6.07
C LEU A 2 1.63 -1.97 4.59
N LEU A 3 2.56 -1.75 3.67
CA LEU A 3 2.27 -1.83 2.23
C LEU A 3 1.86 -3.23 1.76
N VAL A 4 2.38 -4.29 2.41
CA VAL A 4 1.93 -5.67 2.16
C VAL A 4 0.49 -5.87 2.64
N GLN A 5 0.09 -5.24 3.75
CA GLN A 5 -1.30 -5.28 4.22
C GLN A 5 -2.22 -4.47 3.29
N VAL A 6 -1.77 -3.33 2.77
CA VAL A 6 -2.51 -2.55 1.77
C VAL A 6 -2.75 -3.38 0.51
N LYS A 7 -1.72 -4.07 -0.01
CA LYS A 7 -1.86 -5.02 -1.13
C LYS A 7 -2.92 -6.07 -0.83
N LYS A 8 -2.79 -6.79 0.29
CA LYS A 8 -3.74 -7.86 0.69
C LYS A 8 -5.17 -7.34 0.85
N TYR A 9 -5.34 -6.15 1.42
CA TYR A 9 -6.65 -5.54 1.55
C TYR A 9 -7.25 -5.25 0.18
N TYR A 10 -6.48 -4.62 -0.72
CA TYR A 10 -6.91 -4.38 -2.10
C TYR A 10 -7.30 -5.68 -2.82
N GLU A 11 -6.49 -6.73 -2.70
CA GLU A 11 -6.78 -8.05 -3.29
C GLU A 11 -8.08 -8.65 -2.73
N SER A 12 -8.31 -8.51 -1.41
CA SER A 12 -9.50 -9.05 -0.75
C SER A 12 -10.81 -8.36 -1.17
N ILE A 13 -10.80 -7.04 -1.36
CA ILE A 13 -12.02 -6.29 -1.70
C ILE A 13 -12.37 -6.39 -3.19
N ASN A 14 -11.38 -6.64 -4.05
CA ASN A 14 -11.56 -6.75 -5.49
C ASN A 14 -11.66 -8.21 -5.98
N CYS A 15 -11.48 -9.20 -5.08
CA CYS A 15 -11.38 -10.62 -5.43
C CYS A 15 -10.38 -10.86 -6.57
N ASP A 16 -9.23 -10.21 -6.48
CA ASP A 16 -8.30 -10.05 -7.59
C ASP A 16 -6.85 -10.05 -7.09
N GLU A 17 -5.92 -10.61 -7.87
CA GLU A 17 -4.53 -10.74 -7.48
C GLU A 17 -3.66 -9.66 -8.13
N VAL A 18 -2.89 -8.94 -7.32
CA VAL A 18 -1.95 -7.94 -7.83
C VAL A 18 -0.62 -8.64 -8.11
N LEU A 19 -0.26 -8.71 -9.39
CA LEU A 19 1.03 -9.25 -9.84
C LEU A 19 2.16 -8.31 -9.43
N THR A 20 3.13 -8.82 -8.68
CA THR A 20 4.25 -8.05 -8.11
C THR A 20 5.59 -8.73 -8.35
N GLU A 21 5.86 -9.10 -9.61
CA GLU A 21 7.02 -9.91 -9.99
C GLU A 21 8.35 -9.30 -9.55
N ARG A 22 8.53 -7.97 -9.68
CA ARG A 22 9.77 -7.31 -9.27
C ARG A 22 9.93 -7.36 -7.77
N TYR A 23 8.87 -7.10 -7.01
CA TYR A 23 8.90 -7.23 -5.55
C TYR A 23 9.22 -8.66 -5.12
N ASP A 24 8.58 -9.66 -5.73
CA ASP A 24 8.76 -11.08 -5.39
C ASP A 24 10.17 -11.57 -5.71
N ASN A 25 10.83 -10.98 -6.71
CA ASN A 25 12.22 -11.25 -7.08
C ASN A 25 13.24 -10.68 -6.08
N LEU A 26 12.90 -9.65 -5.31
CA LEU A 26 13.79 -9.11 -4.27
C LEU A 26 13.98 -10.09 -3.10
N LYS A 27 13.06 -11.06 -2.93
CA LYS A 27 13.05 -12.01 -1.80
C LYS A 27 13.19 -11.29 -0.45
N ILE A 28 12.56 -10.12 -0.33
CA ILE A 28 12.44 -9.32 0.89
C ILE A 28 10.98 -9.38 1.34
N SER A 29 10.78 -9.60 2.63
CA SER A 29 9.46 -9.66 3.27
C SER A 29 9.56 -8.92 4.59
N PRO A 30 8.47 -8.36 5.14
CA PRO A 30 8.53 -7.61 6.38
C PRO A 30 9.07 -8.36 7.60
N VAL A 31 9.11 -9.70 7.56
CA VAL A 31 9.71 -10.54 8.62
C VAL A 31 11.24 -10.54 8.60
N HIS A 32 11.87 -10.14 7.49
CA HIS A 32 13.32 -10.16 7.34
C HIS A 32 14.01 -8.99 8.04
N ILE A 33 13.79 -8.81 9.35
CA ILE A 33 14.24 -7.65 10.14
C ILE A 33 15.77 -7.47 10.20
N HIS A 34 16.52 -8.52 9.83
CA HIS A 34 17.99 -8.51 9.82
C HIS A 34 18.59 -8.13 8.45
N LYS A 35 17.78 -7.91 7.40
CA LYS A 35 18.28 -7.48 6.10
C LYS A 35 18.61 -5.99 6.07
N ASN A 36 19.41 -5.58 5.09
CA ASN A 36 19.85 -4.18 4.95
C ASN A 36 18.65 -3.23 4.76
N LYS A 37 18.72 -2.07 5.43
CA LYS A 37 17.78 -0.95 5.26
C LYS A 37 17.57 -0.57 3.79
N ILE A 38 18.62 -0.63 2.95
CA ILE A 38 18.52 -0.34 1.52
C ILE A 38 17.58 -1.35 0.83
N CYS A 39 17.75 -2.65 1.09
CA CYS A 39 16.89 -3.69 0.53
C CYS A 39 15.42 -3.52 0.96
N HIS A 40 15.18 -3.10 2.20
CA HIS A 40 13.83 -2.80 2.66
C HIS A 40 13.20 -1.58 1.96
N LYS A 41 13.98 -0.53 1.73
CA LYS A 41 13.52 0.65 0.97
C LYS A 41 13.18 0.27 -0.47
N GLU A 42 14.07 -0.48 -1.12
CA GLU A 42 13.84 -0.99 -2.47
C GLU A 42 12.55 -1.81 -2.54
N ALA A 43 12.35 -2.75 -1.61
CA ALA A 43 11.14 -3.55 -1.54
C ALA A 43 9.85 -2.72 -1.37
N ILE A 44 9.89 -1.65 -0.56
CA ILE A 44 8.75 -0.74 -0.39
C ILE A 44 8.46 0.02 -1.68
N LEU A 45 9.49 0.58 -2.32
CA LEU A 45 9.34 1.37 -3.55
C LEU A 45 8.86 0.50 -4.71
N THR A 46 9.44 -0.70 -4.88
CA THR A 46 9.04 -1.64 -5.92
C THR A 46 7.60 -2.11 -5.75
N LEU A 47 7.19 -2.49 -4.53
CA LEU A 47 5.81 -2.90 -4.27
C LEU A 47 4.81 -1.76 -4.51
N GLY A 48 5.16 -0.53 -4.14
CA GLY A 48 4.31 0.63 -4.35
C GLY A 48 4.11 0.95 -5.84
N ASP A 49 5.20 0.89 -6.61
CA ASP A 49 5.20 1.11 -8.05
C ASP A 49 4.33 0.08 -8.78
N GLU A 50 4.50 -1.21 -8.47
CA GLU A 50 3.72 -2.29 -9.09
C GLU A 50 2.23 -2.22 -8.69
N LEU A 51 1.93 -1.94 -7.42
CA LEU A 51 0.55 -1.82 -6.94
C LEU A 51 -0.20 -0.64 -7.59
N VAL A 52 0.43 0.54 -7.64
CA VAL A 52 -0.18 1.72 -8.30
C VAL A 52 -0.31 1.50 -9.80
N GLY A 53 0.70 0.90 -10.43
CA GLY A 53 0.67 0.53 -11.85
C GLY A 53 -0.50 -0.41 -12.18
N TYR A 54 -0.72 -1.41 -11.32
CA TYR A 54 -1.84 -2.35 -11.44
C TYR A 54 -3.20 -1.67 -11.25
N ILE A 55 -3.36 -0.86 -10.21
CA ILE A 55 -4.62 -0.13 -9.96
C ILE A 55 -4.94 0.80 -11.13
N ARG A 56 -3.92 1.47 -11.69
CA ARG A 56 -4.11 2.38 -12.83
C ARG A 56 -4.52 1.63 -14.10
N SER A 57 -3.98 0.44 -14.36
CA SER A 57 -4.32 -0.33 -15.55
C SER A 57 -5.75 -0.86 -15.55
N ARG A 58 -6.34 -1.09 -14.35
CA ARG A 58 -7.75 -1.48 -14.21
C ARG A 58 -8.77 -0.36 -14.38
N GLY A 59 -8.31 0.88 -14.54
CA GLY A 59 -9.17 2.06 -14.52
C GLY A 59 -9.56 2.36 -13.07
N MET A 60 -9.03 3.45 -12.52
CA MET A 60 -9.36 3.85 -11.15
C MET A 60 -10.88 4.04 -11.03
N PRO A 61 -11.58 3.36 -10.09
CA PRO A 61 -12.85 3.90 -9.62
C PRO A 61 -12.52 5.28 -9.06
N ALA A 62 -13.21 6.31 -9.53
CA ALA A 62 -13.08 7.64 -8.97
C ALA A 62 -13.38 7.55 -7.48
N VAL A 63 -12.36 7.64 -6.63
CA VAL A 63 -12.55 7.74 -5.20
C VAL A 63 -13.12 9.13 -4.98
N GLU A 64 -14.43 9.24 -4.89
CA GLU A 64 -15.09 10.46 -4.44
C GLU A 64 -14.67 10.71 -3.00
N TYR A 65 -13.65 11.55 -2.84
CA TYR A 65 -13.31 12.11 -1.54
C TYR A 65 -14.44 13.05 -1.15
N LEU A 66 -15.33 12.58 -0.27
CA LEU A 66 -16.28 13.44 0.45
C LEU A 66 -15.49 14.22 1.51
N PRO A 67 -15.26 15.53 1.34
CA PRO A 67 -14.64 16.36 2.37
C PRO A 67 -15.70 16.61 3.45
N GLY A 68 -15.85 15.72 4.43
CA GLY A 68 -16.90 15.91 5.43
C GLY A 68 -17.14 14.77 6.41
N ALA A 69 -16.10 14.21 7.03
CA ALA A 69 -16.28 13.32 8.19
C ALA A 69 -15.18 13.48 9.26
N GLY A 70 -14.52 14.63 9.31
CA GLY A 70 -13.75 15.06 10.46
C GLY A 70 -14.52 16.15 11.19
N SER A 71 -15.27 15.79 12.23
CA SER A 71 -15.74 16.79 13.19
C SER A 71 -14.51 17.28 13.93
N GLU A 72 -14.01 18.47 13.59
CA GLU A 72 -13.02 19.21 14.38
C GLU A 72 -13.70 19.65 15.69
N GLU A 73 -13.86 18.74 16.65
CA GLU A 73 -13.90 19.15 18.05
C GLU A 73 -12.46 19.17 18.57
N VAL A 74 -11.78 20.29 18.32
CA VAL A 74 -10.56 20.64 19.03
C VAL A 74 -10.99 21.11 20.42
N ALA A 75 -10.84 20.23 21.43
CA ALA A 75 -10.98 20.62 22.81
C ALA A 75 -9.90 21.66 23.18
N VAL A 76 -10.33 22.87 23.49
CA VAL A 76 -9.47 23.90 24.10
C VAL A 76 -9.54 23.68 25.61
N GLU A 77 -8.42 23.28 26.24
CA GLU A 77 -8.30 23.29 27.70
C GLU A 77 -8.31 24.75 28.20
N HIS A 78 -9.15 25.04 29.19
CA HIS A 78 -9.21 26.30 29.94
C HIS A 78 -8.41 26.19 31.25
#